data_AF-A0A0K1H1R3-F1
#
_entry.id   AF-A0A0K1H1R3-F1
#
_cell.length_a   1.000
_cell.length_b   1.000
_cell.length_c   1.000
_cell.angle_alpha   90.00
_cell.angle_beta   90.00
_cell.angle_gamma   90.00
#
_symmetry.space_group_name_H-M   'P 1'
#
loop_
_entity.id
_entity.type
_entity.pdbx_description
1 polymer ?
#
loop_
_entity_poly.entity_id
_entity_poly.type
_entity_poly.pdbx_seq_one_letter_code
_entity_poly.pdbx_strand_id
1 'polypeptide(L)' 'RLLEELERGEKGIGDGTVSYGMDDGDDIYMRSWTGTIIGPHNTVHEGRIYQLKLFCDKDYPE' A
#
# COMPACT_ATOMS: atom_id res chain seq x y z
N ARG A 1 -14.29 0.93 5.05
CA ARG A 1 -13.44 0.80 3.85
C ARG A 1 -11.95 1.01 4.16
N LEU A 2 -11.44 2.20 4.46
CA LEU A 2 -9.99 2.40 4.72
C LEU A 2 -9.44 1.55 5.89
N LEU A 3 -10.19 1.42 6.98
CA LEU A 3 -9.81 0.51 8.09
C LEU A 3 -9.75 -0.97 7.67
N GLU A 4 -10.69 -1.42 6.84
CA GLU A 4 -10.68 -2.80 6.32
C GLU A 4 -9.49 -3.04 5.38
N GLU A 5 -9.12 -2.03 4.59
CA GLU A 5 -7.93 -2.06 3.74
C GLU A 5 -6.67 -2.13 4.61
N LEU A 6 -6.58 -1.34 5.69
CA LEU A 6 -5.46 -1.41 6.63
C LEU A 6 -5.30 -2.82 7.22
N GLU A 7 -6.38 -3.40 7.74
CA GLU A 7 -6.35 -4.76 8.30
C GLU A 7 -5.91 -5.82 7.27
N ARG A 8 -6.27 -5.63 6.00
CA ARG A 8 -5.82 -6.52 4.91
C ARG A 8 -4.35 -6.31 4.58
N GLY A 9 -3.88 -5.06 4.59
CA GLY A 9 -2.46 -4.73 4.44
C GLY A 9 -1.60 -5.40 5.52
N GLU A 10 -2.04 -5.34 6.78
CA GLU A 10 -1.32 -5.94 7.92
C GLU A 10 -1.30 -7.47 7.90
N LYS A 11 -2.36 -8.10 7.38
CA LYS A 11 -2.44 -9.57 7.24
C LYS A 11 -1.61 -10.11 6.06
N GLY A 12 -1.05 -9.23 5.24
CA GLY A 12 -0.35 -9.58 4.01
C GLY A 12 -1.31 -9.87 2.86
N ILE A 13 -0.90 -9.50 1.65
CA ILE A 13 -1.73 -9.58 0.45
C ILE A 13 -1.07 -10.51 -0.56
N GLY A 14 -1.82 -11.52 -1.00
CA GLY A 14 -1.38 -12.43 -2.06
C GLY A 14 -0.07 -13.14 -1.74
N ASP A 15 0.89 -13.04 -2.66
CA ASP A 15 2.22 -13.65 -2.56
C ASP A 15 3.26 -12.75 -1.86
N GLY A 16 2.84 -11.61 -1.32
CA GLY A 16 3.71 -10.66 -0.61
C GLY A 16 4.57 -9.78 -1.52
N THR A 17 4.40 -9.84 -2.84
CA THR A 17 5.11 -8.95 -3.78
C THR A 17 4.55 -7.54 -3.78
N VAL A 18 3.33 -7.34 -3.27
CA VAL A 18 2.70 -6.03 -3.08
C VAL A 18 2.23 -5.91 -1.64
N SER A 19 2.51 -4.76 -1.03
CA SER A 19 2.00 -4.40 0.29
C SER A 19 1.64 -2.93 0.34
N TYR A 20 0.82 -2.55 1.31
CA TYR A 20 0.57 -1.15 1.62
C TYR A 20 0.26 -0.99 3.11
N GLY A 21 0.46 0.22 3.62
CA GLY A 21 0.18 0.59 5.00
C GLY A 21 0.08 2.10 5.17
N MET A 22 -0.35 2.53 6.35
CA MET A 22 -0.41 3.95 6.71
C MET A 22 0.98 4.57 6.62
N ASP A 23 1.06 5.74 5.98
CA ASP A 23 2.30 6.50 5.90
C ASP A 23 2.58 7.32 7.15
N ASP A 24 1.49 7.83 7.75
CA ASP A 24 1.50 8.60 8.99
C ASP A 24 0.48 7.98 9.96
N GLY A 25 0.97 7.44 11.08
CA GLY A 25 0.14 6.84 12.11
C GLY A 25 -0.71 7.85 12.90
N ASP A 26 -0.35 9.13 12.85
CA ASP A 26 -1.08 10.21 13.50
C ASP A 26 -2.18 10.80 12.58
N ASP A 27 -2.20 10.41 11.29
CA ASP A 27 -3.26 10.81 10.35
C ASP A 27 -4.57 10.06 10.65
N ILE A 28 -5.37 10.68 11.52
CA ILE A 28 -6.69 10.18 11.93
C ILE A 28 -7.67 9.99 10.76
N TYR A 29 -7.44 10.68 9.64
CA TYR A 29 -8.30 10.58 8.47
C TYR A 29 -7.86 9.47 7.51
N MET A 30 -6.73 8.81 7.81
CA MET A 30 -6.19 7.70 7.03
C MET A 30 -6.06 8.04 5.55
N ARG A 31 -5.53 9.23 5.25
CA ARG A 31 -5.39 9.69 3.87
C ARG A 31 -4.05 9.33 3.28
N SER A 32 -2.98 9.34 4.08
CA SER A 32 -1.63 9.12 3.59
C SER A 32 -1.21 7.66 3.75
N TRP A 33 -0.87 7.01 2.64
CA TRP A 33 -0.48 5.61 2.59
C TRP A 33 0.83 5.42 1.82
N THR A 34 1.60 4.42 2.24
CA THR A 34 2.76 3.93 1.50
C THR A 34 2.44 2.56 0.91
N GLY A 35 2.63 2.42 -0.40
CA GLY A 35 2.60 1.14 -1.11
C GLY A 35 4.00 0.66 -1.45
N THR A 36 4.25 -0.65 -1.36
CA THR A 36 5.49 -1.29 -1.79
C THR A 36 5.20 -2.32 -2.88
N ILE A 37 6.04 -2.34 -3.90
CA ILE A 37 6.02 -3.35 -4.97
C ILE A 37 7.42 -3.93 -5.12
N ILE A 38 7.52 -5.25 -5.04
CA ILE A 38 8.72 -6.01 -5.39
C ILE A 38 8.61 -6.38 -6.86
N GLY A 39 9.60 -5.96 -7.64
CA GLY A 39 9.60 -6.16 -9.08
C GLY A 39 9.63 -7.64 -9.44
N PRO A 40 8.75 -8.09 -10.36
CA PRO A 40 8.53 -9.50 -10.64
C PRO A 40 9.73 -10.15 -11.34
N HIS A 41 9.86 -11.45 -11.12
CA HIS A 41 10.88 -12.29 -11.77
C HIS A 41 10.77 -12.23 -13.30
N ASN A 42 11.90 -12.39 -13.98
CA ASN A 42 12.01 -12.39 -15.44
C ASN A 42 11.58 -11.07 -16.10
N THR A 43 11.77 -9.95 -15.39
CA THR A 43 11.56 -8.61 -15.95
C THR A 43 12.78 -7.74 -15.69
N VAL A 44 12.89 -6.60 -16.39
CA VAL A 44 13.94 -5.59 -16.11
C VAL A 44 13.85 -4.98 -14.71
N HIS A 45 12.74 -5.23 -14.01
CA HIS A 45 12.47 -4.73 -12.68
C HIS A 45 12.70 -5.78 -11.59
N GLU A 46 13.10 -7.01 -11.95
CA GLU A 46 13.29 -8.12 -11.01
C GLU A 46 14.12 -7.73 -9.78
N GLY A 47 13.57 -8.00 -8.60
CA GLY A 47 14.21 -7.74 -7.31
C GLY A 47 14.29 -6.26 -6.90
N ARG A 48 13.80 -5.33 -7.74
CA ARG A 48 13.74 -3.90 -7.38
C ARG A 48 12.55 -3.65 -6.45
N ILE A 49 12.76 -2.86 -5.41
CA ILE A 49 11.71 -2.44 -4.49
C ILE A 49 11.28 -1.03 -4.89
N TYR A 50 10.00 -0.88 -5.23
CA TYR A 50 9.37 0.41 -5.51
C TYR A 50 8.52 0.82 -4.34
N GLN A 51 8.70 2.06 -3.88
CA GLN A 51 7.86 2.66 -2.87
C GLN A 51 6.99 3.74 -3.52
N LEU A 52 5.69 3.69 -3.27
CA LEU A 52 4.70 4.63 -3.79
C LEU A 52 4.06 5.37 -2.63
N LYS A 53 3.77 6.65 -2.83
CA LYS A 53 2.91 7.42 -1.93
C LYS A 53 1.51 7.47 -2.53
N LEU A 54 0.54 7.14 -1.71
CA LEU A 54 -0.87 7.04 -2.05
C LEU A 54 -1.63 8.03 -1.16
N PHE A 55 -2.59 8.75 -1.73
CA PHE A 55 -3.41 9.71 -0.99
C PHE A 55 -4.90 9.44 -1.24
N CYS A 56 -5.62 9.11 -0.18
CA CYS A 56 -7.07 8.89 -0.19
C CYS A 56 -7.77 10.18 0.24
N ASP A 57 -8.29 10.95 -0.72
CA ASP A 57 -9.01 12.19 -0.40
C ASP A 57 -10.44 11.90 0.11
N LYS A 58 -11.21 12.94 0.44
CA LYS A 58 -12.55 12.85 1.05
C LYS A 58 -13.56 12.06 0.23
N ASP A 59 -13.41 12.06 -1.09
CA ASP A 59 -14.32 11.37 -2.01
C ASP A 59 -13.91 9.91 -2.19
N TYR A 60 -12.76 9.49 -1.65
CA TYR A 60 -12.45 8.07 -1.56
C TYR A 60 -13.48 7.40 -0.64
N PRO A 61 -14.12 6.28 -1.04
CA PRO A 61 -13.77 5.45 -2.17
C PRO A 61 -14.90 5.36 -3.22
N GLU A 62 -15.67 6.44 -3.39
CA GLU A 62 -16.76 6.53 -4.37
C GLU A 62 -16.28 6.19 -5.80
#